data_AF-A0A843DS31-F1
#
_entry.id   AF-A0A843DS31-F1
#
_cell.length_a   1.000
_cell.length_b   1.000
_cell.length_c   1.000
_cell.angle_alpha   90.00
_cell.angle_beta   90.00
_cell.angle_gamma   90.00
#
_symmetry.space_group_name_H-M   'P 1'
#
loop_
_entity.id
_entity.type
_entity.pdbx_description
1 polymer ?
#
loop_
_entity_poly.entity_id
_entity_poly.type
_entity_poly.pdbx_seq_one_letter_code
_entity_poly.pdbx_strand_id
1 'polypeptide(L)'
;LVLVGAVICAGCISTGTSSEQSLEGSWTLNSDETIFITFNKDGSVSGQAPVNGFGGSYIVDGNSLTFGKDFIQTLMAGSPEKMQAEAEFFEALRNTAQWQIADDKLILADAEDKILAIFTASIVGKWDGTDGTSLNFYEWGSFGGYAGLNSIGGEYVVHGDSLVFENMYMTELAGPESVMNKEGKFINALNSVAAFKIYENVLVLIDSEGKTLLTFERHFEPAGEWVLDTDSSVTIIFNGDGTITGQAPVNHYGGKYFITGDSLTFSEGFDKTMMAGSAADMQAETEFFQALGKTAGFTFADGNLVFVDAKGKELLTFERPTAEPTLCATWVSDSTLVFSEDGTFSGITPVGNTFSGIYTYGGDAFFTMDVATSTKMAGSPADMTAEAELFKALSAVADYQFKDGALVLLDAEGQELLTFA
;
A
#
# COMPACT_ATOMS: atom_id res chain seq x y z
N LEU A 1 -22.64 16.05 0.01
CA LEU A 1 -22.07 15.12 -0.98
C LEU A 1 -23.24 14.34 -1.57
N VAL A 2 -23.43 14.28 -2.89
CA VAL A 2 -24.38 13.29 -3.45
C VAL A 2 -23.58 12.02 -3.65
N LEU A 3 -23.49 11.19 -2.60
CA LEU A 3 -23.26 9.77 -2.78
C LEU A 3 -24.35 9.26 -3.72
N VAL A 4 -23.94 8.54 -4.76
CA VAL A 4 -24.70 8.34 -6.00
C VAL A 4 -26.12 7.83 -5.73
N GLY A 5 -27.11 8.70 -5.91
CA GLY A 5 -28.51 8.36 -6.13
C GLY A 5 -28.83 8.15 -7.61
N ALA A 6 -27.89 7.58 -8.38
CA ALA A 6 -28.11 7.23 -9.78
C ALA A 6 -28.46 5.74 -9.87
N VAL A 7 -29.71 5.48 -10.24
CA VAL A 7 -30.17 4.17 -10.72
C VAL A 7 -29.43 3.89 -12.04
N ILE A 8 -28.38 3.07 -11.98
CA ILE A 8 -27.86 2.42 -13.19
C ILE A 8 -28.73 1.19 -13.41
N CYS A 9 -29.42 1.15 -14.56
CA CYS A 9 -30.19 0.00 -14.97
C CYS A 9 -29.28 -1.23 -15.03
N ALA A 10 -29.72 -2.34 -14.42
CA ALA A 10 -29.13 -3.66 -14.55
C ALA A 10 -29.09 -4.07 -16.04
N GLY A 11 -28.00 -3.72 -16.72
CA GLY A 11 -27.63 -4.21 -18.03
C GLY A 11 -26.61 -5.31 -17.84
N CYS A 12 -26.92 -6.50 -18.34
CA CYS A 12 -26.11 -7.70 -18.28
C CYS A 12 -24.64 -7.41 -18.68
N ILE A 13 -23.71 -7.46 -17.72
CA ILE A 13 -22.27 -7.31 -17.99
C ILE A 13 -21.77 -8.65 -18.50
N SER A 14 -21.38 -8.67 -19.78
CA SER A 14 -20.75 -9.82 -20.41
C SER A 14 -19.39 -10.07 -19.78
N THR A 15 -19.11 -11.31 -19.41
CA THR A 15 -17.80 -11.83 -19.02
C THR A 15 -16.83 -11.74 -20.21
N GLY A 16 -16.26 -10.54 -20.39
CA GLY A 16 -15.15 -10.30 -21.30
C GLY A 16 -13.84 -10.73 -20.62
N THR A 17 -13.04 -11.48 -21.37
CA THR A 17 -11.69 -11.98 -21.09
C THR A 17 -10.89 -11.16 -20.09
N SER A 18 -10.44 -11.80 -19.01
CA SER A 18 -9.56 -11.28 -17.97
C SER A 18 -8.19 -10.88 -18.53
N SER A 19 -8.04 -9.61 -18.91
CA SER A 19 -6.79 -8.90 -18.65
C SER A 19 -6.82 -8.51 -17.16
N GLU A 20 -5.80 -8.88 -16.40
CA GLU A 20 -5.68 -8.50 -14.99
C GLU A 20 -5.68 -6.98 -14.86
N GLN A 21 -6.79 -6.42 -14.38
CA GLN A 21 -6.86 -5.00 -14.05
C GLN A 21 -5.98 -4.76 -12.83
N SER A 22 -5.26 -3.62 -12.78
CA SER A 22 -4.47 -3.22 -11.61
C SER A 22 -5.16 -2.07 -10.88
N LEU A 23 -5.33 -2.24 -9.55
CA LEU A 23 -5.84 -1.20 -8.64
C LEU A 23 -4.79 -0.10 -8.37
N GLU A 24 -3.52 -0.39 -8.66
CA GLU A 24 -2.38 0.46 -8.35
C GLU A 24 -2.45 1.80 -9.10
N GLY A 25 -2.03 2.86 -8.42
CA GLY A 25 -2.04 4.22 -8.95
C GLY A 25 -2.87 5.17 -8.10
N SER A 26 -2.90 6.42 -8.54
CA SER A 26 -3.63 7.50 -7.86
C SER A 26 -5.01 7.67 -8.50
N TRP A 27 -6.01 7.92 -7.68
CA TRP A 27 -7.42 8.02 -8.09
C TRP A 27 -8.10 9.19 -7.37
N THR A 28 -8.96 9.94 -8.05
CA THR A 28 -9.68 11.11 -7.49
C THR A 28 -11.17 10.83 -7.33
N LEU A 29 -11.73 11.19 -6.18
CA LEU A 29 -13.13 10.91 -5.86
C LEU A 29 -14.05 11.82 -6.68
N ASN A 30 -14.93 11.25 -7.51
CA ASN A 30 -15.85 12.00 -8.37
C ASN A 30 -15.16 13.11 -9.20
N SER A 31 -13.88 12.90 -9.57
CA SER A 31 -13.04 13.87 -10.29
C SER A 31 -12.76 15.18 -9.53
N ASP A 32 -12.92 15.17 -8.20
CA ASP A 32 -12.41 16.22 -7.32
C ASP A 32 -10.92 15.96 -7.03
N GLU A 33 -10.03 16.74 -7.63
CA GLU A 33 -8.57 16.58 -7.45
C GLU A 33 -8.09 16.87 -6.03
N THR A 34 -8.93 17.48 -5.19
CA THR A 34 -8.59 17.72 -3.78
C THR A 34 -8.85 16.50 -2.90
N ILE A 35 -9.56 15.49 -3.40
CA ILE A 35 -9.84 14.24 -2.70
C ILE A 35 -9.30 13.08 -3.52
N PHE A 36 -8.19 12.51 -3.08
CA PHE A 36 -7.52 11.44 -3.81
C PHE A 36 -7.12 10.29 -2.90
N ILE A 37 -6.98 9.12 -3.51
CA ILE A 37 -6.48 7.89 -2.91
C ILE A 37 -5.44 7.30 -3.85
N THR A 38 -4.29 6.92 -3.31
CA THR A 38 -3.21 6.28 -4.04
C THR A 38 -3.02 4.88 -3.47
N PHE A 39 -3.22 3.88 -4.32
CA PHE A 39 -2.88 2.49 -4.01
C PHE A 39 -1.46 2.27 -4.51
N ASN A 40 -0.54 2.16 -3.58
CA ASN A 40 0.85 1.88 -3.90
C ASN A 40 1.01 0.38 -4.09
N LYS A 41 1.89 -0.01 -5.02
CA LYS A 41 2.23 -1.43 -5.27
C LYS A 41 2.78 -2.14 -4.04
N ASP A 42 3.14 -1.38 -3.00
CA ASP A 42 3.72 -1.85 -1.77
C ASP A 42 2.69 -2.33 -0.73
N GLY A 43 1.41 -2.32 -1.09
CA GLY A 43 0.29 -2.64 -0.20
C GLY A 43 -0.10 -1.49 0.73
N SER A 44 0.56 -0.33 0.62
CA SER A 44 0.15 0.88 1.34
C SER A 44 -0.86 1.69 0.54
N VAL A 45 -1.77 2.31 1.26
CA VAL A 45 -2.69 3.32 0.72
C VAL A 45 -2.37 4.65 1.36
N SER A 46 -2.38 5.72 0.58
CA SER A 46 -2.30 7.09 1.08
C SER A 46 -3.26 8.00 0.34
N GLY A 47 -3.62 9.13 0.93
CA GLY A 47 -4.50 10.05 0.23
C GLY A 47 -4.88 11.30 1.02
N GLN A 48 -5.73 12.08 0.39
CA GLN A 48 -6.35 13.26 0.97
C GLN A 48 -7.86 13.07 0.96
N ALA A 49 -8.47 13.09 2.15
CA ALA A 49 -9.91 13.16 2.33
C ALA A 49 -10.38 14.64 2.30
N PRO A 50 -11.68 14.95 2.41
CA PRO A 50 -12.18 16.33 2.34
C PRO A 50 -11.53 17.33 3.30
N VAL A 51 -10.97 16.88 4.42
CA VAL A 51 -10.25 17.70 5.40
C VAL A 51 -8.86 17.15 5.68
N ASN A 52 -8.74 15.85 5.95
CA ASN A 52 -7.56 15.20 6.51
C ASN A 52 -6.80 14.36 5.50
N GLY A 53 -5.47 14.41 5.59
CA GLY A 53 -4.63 13.41 4.95
C GLY A 53 -4.77 12.08 5.68
N PHE A 54 -4.64 10.99 4.95
CA PHE A 54 -4.74 9.64 5.49
C PHE A 54 -3.69 8.70 4.90
N GLY A 55 -3.43 7.61 5.60
CA GLY A 55 -2.63 6.49 5.10
C GLY A 55 -2.92 5.21 5.87
N GLY A 56 -2.47 4.08 5.34
CA GLY A 56 -2.61 2.76 5.96
C GLY A 56 -2.19 1.68 4.98
N SER A 57 -2.70 0.46 5.17
CA SER A 57 -2.48 -0.65 4.24
C SER A 57 -3.76 -1.08 3.54
N TYR A 58 -3.62 -1.86 2.47
CA TYR A 58 -4.71 -2.53 1.77
C TYR A 58 -4.25 -3.91 1.27
N ILE A 59 -5.21 -4.80 1.12
CA ILE A 59 -5.00 -6.17 0.61
C ILE A 59 -5.99 -6.38 -0.53
N VAL A 60 -5.50 -6.92 -1.65
CA VAL A 60 -6.30 -7.34 -2.80
C VAL A 60 -6.17 -8.84 -2.98
N ASP A 61 -7.31 -9.53 -3.14
CA ASP A 61 -7.38 -10.93 -3.57
C ASP A 61 -8.46 -11.05 -4.65
N GLY A 62 -8.03 -11.11 -5.91
CA GLY A 62 -8.93 -10.99 -7.06
C GLY A 62 -9.72 -9.68 -7.01
N ASN A 63 -11.05 -9.78 -6.93
CA ASN A 63 -11.95 -8.63 -6.80
C ASN A 63 -12.22 -8.20 -5.35
N SER A 64 -11.68 -8.92 -4.37
CA SER A 64 -11.77 -8.53 -2.96
C SER A 64 -10.78 -7.40 -2.67
N LEU A 65 -11.22 -6.36 -1.97
CA LEU A 65 -10.37 -5.28 -1.45
C LEU A 65 -10.69 -5.07 0.03
N THR A 66 -9.68 -5.13 0.88
CA THR A 66 -9.80 -4.84 2.31
C THR A 66 -8.75 -3.83 2.73
N PHE A 67 -9.16 -2.79 3.46
CA PHE A 67 -8.22 -1.84 4.07
C PHE A 67 -7.75 -2.35 5.43
N GLY A 68 -6.46 -2.20 5.71
CA GLY A 68 -5.87 -2.56 6.99
C GLY A 68 -6.35 -1.67 8.13
N LYS A 69 -6.19 -2.18 9.36
CA LYS A 69 -6.61 -1.46 10.58
C LYS A 69 -5.56 -0.47 11.09
N ASP A 70 -4.42 -0.40 10.42
CA ASP A 70 -3.34 0.56 10.59
C ASP A 70 -3.66 1.94 9.97
N PHE A 71 -4.92 2.17 9.59
CA PHE A 71 -5.35 3.41 8.98
C PHE A 71 -5.20 4.60 9.94
N ILE A 72 -4.35 5.54 9.56
CA ILE A 72 -4.09 6.78 10.27
C ILE A 72 -4.63 7.96 9.47
N GLN A 73 -5.04 9.01 10.20
CA GLN A 73 -5.45 10.27 9.61
C GLN A 73 -4.93 11.44 10.45
N THR A 74 -4.76 12.60 9.80
CA THR A 74 -4.53 13.84 10.52
C THR A 74 -5.79 14.26 11.29
N LEU A 75 -5.66 15.21 12.21
CA LEU A 75 -6.76 15.75 13.03
C LEU A 75 -6.99 17.26 12.77
N MET A 76 -6.99 17.65 11.50
CA MET A 76 -7.35 18.99 11.07
C MET A 76 -8.86 19.21 11.19
N ALA A 77 -9.23 20.43 11.57
CA ALA A 77 -10.62 20.85 11.62
C ALA A 77 -11.06 21.46 10.29
N GLY A 78 -12.25 21.06 9.82
CA GLY A 78 -12.91 21.64 8.66
C GLY A 78 -14.24 22.32 9.01
N SER A 79 -14.97 22.77 8.00
CA SER A 79 -16.37 23.16 8.20
C SER A 79 -17.22 21.94 8.57
N PRO A 80 -18.38 22.10 9.26
CA PRO A 80 -19.25 20.97 9.60
C PRO A 80 -19.61 20.09 8.41
N GLU A 81 -19.82 20.70 7.23
CA GLU A 81 -20.16 19.99 6.00
C GLU A 81 -18.99 19.16 5.48
N LYS A 82 -17.76 19.68 5.55
CA LYS A 82 -16.56 18.93 5.14
C LYS A 82 -16.24 17.80 6.10
N MET A 83 -16.40 18.03 7.41
CA MET A 83 -16.24 17.00 8.44
C MET A 83 -17.25 15.87 8.28
N GLN A 84 -18.50 16.19 7.94
CA GLN A 84 -19.51 15.16 7.64
C GLN A 84 -19.14 14.36 6.39
N ALA A 85 -18.78 15.05 5.29
CA ALA A 85 -18.37 14.38 4.05
C ALA A 85 -17.15 13.47 4.26
N GLU A 86 -16.22 13.87 5.13
CA GLU A 86 -15.07 13.06 5.50
C GLU A 86 -15.44 11.81 6.30
N ALA A 87 -16.38 11.93 7.25
CA ALA A 87 -16.87 10.77 7.99
C ALA A 87 -17.53 9.74 7.04
N GLU A 88 -18.34 10.21 6.09
CA GLU A 88 -18.96 9.40 5.04
C GLU A 88 -17.91 8.73 4.14
N PHE A 89 -16.85 9.46 3.76
CA PHE A 89 -15.73 8.91 2.97
C PHE A 89 -15.01 7.77 3.70
N PHE A 90 -14.64 7.96 4.96
CA PHE A 90 -13.96 6.90 5.72
C PHE A 90 -14.89 5.74 6.07
N GLU A 91 -16.19 5.97 6.20
CA GLU A 91 -17.18 4.88 6.32
C GLU A 91 -17.26 4.06 5.03
N ALA A 92 -17.25 4.70 3.86
CA ALA A 92 -17.17 4.02 2.57
C ALA A 92 -15.90 3.17 2.44
N LEU A 93 -14.73 3.69 2.83
CA LEU A 93 -13.49 2.91 2.82
C LEU A 93 -13.58 1.70 3.76
N ARG A 94 -14.06 1.88 5.00
CA ARG A 94 -14.21 0.78 5.98
C ARG A 94 -15.18 -0.32 5.54
N ASN A 95 -16.24 0.05 4.81
CA ASN A 95 -17.24 -0.89 4.34
C ASN A 95 -16.91 -1.49 2.96
N THR A 96 -15.80 -1.08 2.34
CA THR A 96 -15.38 -1.64 1.06
C THR A 96 -15.00 -3.10 1.24
N ALA A 97 -15.58 -3.96 0.41
CA ALA A 97 -15.26 -5.38 0.33
C ALA A 97 -14.83 -5.79 -1.08
N GLN A 98 -15.24 -5.01 -2.09
CA GLN A 98 -14.99 -5.32 -3.48
C GLN A 98 -14.51 -4.10 -4.27
N TRP A 99 -13.74 -4.37 -5.32
CA TRP A 99 -13.31 -3.37 -6.28
C TRP A 99 -13.46 -3.87 -7.72
N GLN A 100 -13.64 -2.92 -8.63
CA GLN A 100 -13.61 -3.16 -10.07
C GLN A 100 -13.19 -1.89 -10.80
N ILE A 101 -12.55 -2.04 -11.97
CA ILE A 101 -12.35 -0.93 -12.89
C ILE A 101 -13.32 -1.11 -14.07
N ALA A 102 -14.20 -0.13 -14.26
CA ALA A 102 -15.13 -0.08 -15.39
C ALA A 102 -15.12 1.31 -16.01
N ASP A 103 -15.01 1.39 -17.33
CA ASP A 103 -14.98 2.65 -18.08
C ASP A 103 -13.97 3.67 -17.52
N ASP A 104 -12.73 3.21 -17.26
CA ASP A 104 -11.62 4.00 -16.68
C ASP A 104 -11.92 4.59 -15.28
N LYS A 105 -12.89 4.01 -14.56
CA LYS A 105 -13.25 4.38 -13.20
C LYS A 105 -13.02 3.23 -12.24
N LEU A 106 -12.36 3.51 -11.13
CA LEU A 106 -12.32 2.61 -9.99
C LEU A 106 -13.63 2.72 -9.23
N ILE A 107 -14.31 1.59 -9.04
CA ILE A 107 -15.56 1.49 -8.29
C ILE A 107 -15.28 0.64 -7.05
N LEU A 108 -15.56 1.20 -5.88
CA LEU A 108 -15.54 0.48 -4.61
C LEU A 108 -16.96 0.13 -4.20
N ALA A 109 -17.18 -1.12 -3.79
CA ALA A 109 -18.47 -1.64 -3.36
C ALA A 109 -18.37 -2.41 -2.04
N ASP A 110 -19.50 -2.52 -1.34
CA ASP A 110 -19.61 -3.41 -0.18
C ASP A 110 -19.81 -4.88 -0.61
N ALA A 111 -19.97 -5.78 0.37
CA ALA A 111 -20.18 -7.21 0.13
C ALA A 111 -21.51 -7.55 -0.57
N GLU A 112 -22.42 -6.58 -0.69
CA GLU A 112 -23.76 -6.71 -1.29
C GLU A 112 -23.83 -6.00 -2.66
N ASP A 113 -22.67 -5.70 -3.26
CA ASP A 113 -22.49 -4.99 -4.54
C ASP A 113 -23.03 -3.55 -4.55
N LYS A 114 -23.27 -2.94 -3.38
CA LYS A 114 -23.66 -1.53 -3.30
C LYS A 114 -22.44 -0.66 -3.51
N ILE A 115 -22.52 0.23 -4.50
CA ILE A 115 -21.47 1.21 -4.81
C ILE A 115 -21.31 2.18 -3.63
N LEU A 116 -20.09 2.24 -3.08
CA LEU A 116 -19.70 3.12 -1.99
C LEU A 116 -18.96 4.36 -2.49
N ALA A 117 -18.07 4.18 -3.47
CA ALA A 117 -17.29 5.26 -4.05
C ALA A 117 -16.93 4.98 -5.51
N ILE A 118 -16.80 6.06 -6.29
CA ILE A 118 -16.33 6.00 -7.68
C ILE A 118 -15.19 7.01 -7.82
N PHE A 119 -14.05 6.52 -8.30
CA PHE A 119 -12.87 7.33 -8.54
C PHE A 119 -12.48 7.32 -10.02
N THR A 120 -11.76 8.35 -10.44
CA THR A 120 -11.14 8.46 -11.76
C THR A 120 -9.63 8.40 -11.63
N ALA A 121 -8.93 7.76 -12.57
CA ALA A 121 -7.47 7.72 -12.55
C ALA A 121 -6.88 9.14 -12.55
N SER A 122 -5.89 9.35 -11.69
CA SER A 122 -5.23 10.63 -11.48
C SER A 122 -3.85 10.63 -12.13
N ILE A 123 -3.54 11.74 -12.80
CA ILE A 123 -2.22 11.99 -13.38
C ILE A 123 -1.16 12.31 -12.31
N VAL A 124 -1.57 12.61 -11.08
CA VAL A 124 -0.66 12.90 -9.96
C VAL A 124 0.31 11.73 -9.73
N GLY A 125 1.57 12.09 -9.49
CA GLY A 125 2.68 11.16 -9.33
C GLY A 125 3.74 11.29 -10.41
N LYS A 126 4.79 10.46 -10.28
CA LYS A 126 5.94 10.44 -11.17
C LYS A 126 5.75 9.40 -12.28
N TRP A 127 6.18 9.75 -13.47
CA TRP A 127 6.05 8.99 -14.70
C TRP A 127 7.38 9.05 -15.48
N ASP A 128 7.87 7.89 -15.90
CA ASP A 128 9.12 7.75 -16.62
C ASP A 128 8.89 7.48 -18.10
N GLY A 129 9.68 8.13 -18.94
CA GLY A 129 9.73 7.92 -20.38
C GLY A 129 10.85 6.95 -20.75
N THR A 130 10.61 6.16 -21.79
CA THR A 130 11.57 5.15 -22.29
C THR A 130 12.87 5.73 -22.85
N ASP A 131 12.91 7.04 -23.11
CA ASP A 131 14.07 7.76 -23.62
C ASP A 131 14.84 8.53 -22.54
N GLY A 132 14.56 8.24 -21.27
CA GLY A 132 15.15 8.91 -20.11
C GLY A 132 14.53 10.26 -19.78
N THR A 133 13.38 10.59 -20.39
CA THR A 133 12.55 11.71 -19.94
C THR A 133 11.71 11.31 -18.73
N SER A 134 11.23 12.29 -17.96
CA SER A 134 10.29 12.04 -16.87
C SER A 134 9.41 13.25 -16.59
N LEU A 135 8.22 12.99 -16.05
CA LEU A 135 7.29 13.99 -15.55
C LEU A 135 6.87 13.60 -14.14
N ASN A 136 6.78 14.57 -13.25
CA ASN A 136 6.20 14.41 -11.93
C ASN A 136 5.12 15.47 -11.74
N PHE A 137 3.87 15.02 -11.65
CA PHE A 137 2.73 15.88 -11.40
C PHE A 137 2.49 15.94 -9.90
N TYR A 138 2.66 17.12 -9.32
CA TYR A 138 2.44 17.37 -7.91
C TYR A 138 1.01 17.80 -7.65
N GLU A 139 0.56 17.57 -6.43
CA GLU A 139 -0.70 18.13 -5.93
C GLU A 139 -0.73 19.65 -6.11
N TRP A 140 -1.94 20.18 -6.32
CA TRP A 140 -2.22 21.61 -6.53
C TRP A 140 -1.70 22.21 -7.85
N GLY A 141 -1.47 21.39 -8.88
CA GLY A 141 -1.33 21.87 -10.25
C GLY A 141 0.07 22.34 -10.63
N SER A 142 1.11 21.86 -9.95
CA SER A 142 2.51 22.09 -10.36
C SER A 142 3.13 20.81 -10.89
N PHE A 143 4.01 20.90 -11.88
CA PHE A 143 4.75 19.75 -12.36
C PHE A 143 6.25 20.04 -12.46
N GLY A 144 7.03 18.98 -12.35
CA GLY A 144 8.46 18.97 -12.61
C GLY A 144 8.80 17.82 -13.55
N GLY A 145 10.04 17.78 -14.03
CA GLY A 145 10.47 16.68 -14.87
C GLY A 145 11.87 16.84 -15.39
N TYR A 146 12.25 15.87 -16.22
CA TYR A 146 13.52 15.85 -16.92
C TYR A 146 13.27 15.62 -18.41
N ALA A 147 13.77 16.52 -19.26
CA ALA A 147 13.59 16.48 -20.71
C ALA A 147 14.83 15.90 -21.44
N GLY A 148 15.63 15.08 -20.75
CA GLY A 148 16.78 14.38 -21.29
C GLY A 148 18.13 15.09 -21.09
N LEU A 149 18.17 16.43 -21.14
CA LEU A 149 19.35 17.23 -20.77
C LEU A 149 19.03 18.28 -19.72
N ASN A 150 17.87 18.92 -19.86
CA ASN A 150 17.40 19.96 -18.96
C ASN A 150 16.30 19.45 -18.03
N SER A 151 16.33 19.97 -16.80
CA SER A 151 15.16 19.93 -15.93
C SER A 151 14.11 20.89 -16.44
N ILE A 152 12.85 20.47 -16.32
CA ILE A 152 11.67 21.23 -16.71
C ILE A 152 10.71 21.33 -15.53
N GLY A 153 9.85 22.34 -15.57
CA GLY A 153 8.73 22.45 -14.66
C GLY A 153 7.76 23.52 -15.10
N GLY A 154 6.70 23.68 -14.32
CA GLY A 154 5.66 24.65 -14.60
C GLY A 154 4.40 24.32 -13.82
N GLU A 155 3.28 24.79 -14.35
CA GLU A 155 1.96 24.54 -13.83
C GLU A 155 1.20 23.64 -14.81
N TYR A 156 0.19 22.94 -14.31
CA TYR A 156 -0.72 22.16 -15.11
C TYR A 156 -2.14 22.29 -14.59
N VAL A 157 -3.10 22.23 -15.50
CA VAL A 157 -4.52 22.28 -15.18
C VAL A 157 -5.19 21.08 -15.80
N VAL A 158 -5.95 20.35 -14.98
CA VAL A 158 -6.76 19.20 -15.41
C VAL A 158 -8.24 19.50 -15.22
N HIS A 159 -9.02 19.19 -16.26
CA HIS A 159 -10.47 19.27 -16.24
C HIS A 159 -11.06 18.06 -16.98
N GLY A 160 -11.48 17.05 -16.23
CA GLY A 160 -11.81 15.74 -16.80
C GLY A 160 -10.57 15.16 -17.48
N ASP A 161 -10.69 14.78 -18.76
CA ASP A 161 -9.57 14.23 -19.53
C ASP A 161 -8.69 15.33 -20.16
N SER A 162 -9.08 16.60 -20.05
CA SER A 162 -8.28 17.71 -20.59
C SER A 162 -7.08 17.99 -19.70
N LEU A 163 -5.93 18.19 -20.31
CA LEU A 163 -4.68 18.55 -19.64
C LEU A 163 -4.03 19.69 -20.41
N VAL A 164 -3.73 20.77 -19.69
CA VAL A 164 -3.01 21.93 -20.24
C VAL A 164 -1.82 22.22 -19.35
N PHE A 165 -0.65 22.39 -19.97
CA PHE A 165 0.53 22.89 -19.29
C PHE A 165 0.60 24.41 -19.39
N GLU A 166 0.87 25.07 -18.27
CA GLU A 166 0.96 26.52 -18.15
C GLU A 166 2.32 26.92 -17.56
N ASN A 167 2.76 28.15 -17.88
CA ASN A 167 3.94 28.77 -17.28
C ASN A 167 5.21 27.88 -17.27
N MET A 168 5.39 27.06 -18.32
CA MET A 168 6.51 26.14 -18.41
C MET A 168 7.85 26.89 -18.44
N TYR A 169 8.79 26.40 -17.66
CA TYR A 169 10.16 26.86 -17.60
C TYR A 169 11.13 25.68 -17.69
N MET A 170 12.36 25.95 -18.09
CA MET A 170 13.40 24.95 -18.18
C MET A 170 14.77 25.54 -17.86
N THR A 171 15.68 24.65 -17.49
CA THR A 171 17.12 24.97 -17.51
C THR A 171 17.62 25.01 -18.96
N GLU A 172 18.71 25.74 -19.22
CA GLU A 172 19.30 25.89 -20.57
C GLU A 172 20.77 25.43 -20.59
N LEU A 173 20.98 24.15 -20.32
CA LEU A 173 22.27 23.48 -20.48
C LEU A 173 22.55 23.20 -21.96
N ALA A 174 23.78 23.48 -22.38
CA ALA A 174 24.26 23.13 -23.71
C ALA A 174 24.78 21.69 -23.75
N GLY A 175 24.48 20.96 -24.81
CA GLY A 175 24.91 19.58 -25.00
C GLY A 175 25.08 19.24 -26.49
N PRO A 176 25.34 17.96 -26.82
CA PRO A 176 25.40 17.51 -28.19
C PRO A 176 24.09 17.82 -28.94
N GLU A 177 24.19 18.27 -30.19
CA GLU A 177 23.04 18.68 -31.02
C GLU A 177 21.97 17.58 -31.12
N SER A 178 22.38 16.31 -31.15
CA SER A 178 21.45 15.17 -31.15
C SER A 178 20.57 15.08 -29.90
N VAL A 179 21.08 15.50 -28.74
CA VAL A 179 20.35 15.50 -27.46
C VAL A 179 19.43 16.72 -27.40
N MET A 180 19.94 17.90 -27.76
CA MET A 180 19.13 19.13 -27.81
C MET A 180 17.94 18.99 -28.79
N ASN A 181 18.13 18.32 -29.93
CA ASN A 181 17.05 18.05 -30.88
C ASN A 181 15.97 17.11 -30.33
N LYS A 182 16.35 16.14 -29.48
CA LYS A 182 15.37 15.25 -28.81
C LYS A 182 14.59 16.03 -27.77
N GLU A 183 15.28 16.79 -26.93
CA GLU A 183 14.67 17.66 -25.92
C GLU A 183 13.68 18.64 -26.56
N GLY A 184 14.07 19.34 -27.64
CA GLY A 184 13.17 20.26 -28.34
C GLY A 184 11.90 19.59 -28.86
N LYS A 185 11.97 18.33 -29.32
CA LYS A 185 10.76 17.56 -29.72
C LYS A 185 9.87 17.25 -28.52
N PHE A 186 10.46 16.87 -27.39
CA PHE A 186 9.73 16.61 -26.16
C PHE A 186 8.99 17.85 -25.66
N ILE A 187 9.67 19.01 -25.61
CA ILE A 187 9.05 20.29 -25.23
C ILE A 187 7.94 20.71 -26.19
N ASN A 188 8.15 20.54 -27.50
CA ASN A 188 7.11 20.84 -28.49
C ASN A 188 5.90 19.91 -28.35
N ALA A 189 6.12 18.64 -27.99
CA ALA A 189 5.05 17.70 -27.69
C ALA A 189 4.27 18.16 -26.45
N LEU A 190 4.93 18.50 -25.34
CA LEU A 190 4.26 19.04 -24.14
C LEU A 190 3.40 20.27 -24.43
N ASN A 191 3.90 21.21 -25.23
CA ASN A 191 3.14 22.39 -25.66
C ASN A 191 1.90 22.06 -26.53
N SER A 192 1.85 20.87 -27.12
CA SER A 192 0.75 20.44 -27.99
C SER A 192 -0.26 19.54 -27.28
N VAL A 193 -0.01 19.19 -26.01
CA VAL A 193 -0.91 18.36 -25.21
C VAL A 193 -2.22 19.11 -24.97
N ALA A 194 -3.33 18.44 -25.20
CA ALA A 194 -4.67 18.94 -24.91
C ALA A 194 -5.45 18.01 -23.96
N ALA A 195 -5.08 16.73 -23.93
CA ALA A 195 -5.72 15.73 -23.10
C ALA A 195 -4.74 14.62 -22.72
N PHE A 196 -5.16 13.79 -21.77
CA PHE A 196 -4.42 12.61 -21.35
C PHE A 196 -5.35 11.40 -21.23
N LYS A 197 -4.76 10.22 -21.21
CA LYS A 197 -5.42 8.96 -20.86
C LYS A 197 -4.50 8.15 -19.99
N ILE A 198 -5.07 7.45 -19.01
CA ILE A 198 -4.33 6.51 -18.17
C ILE A 198 -4.95 5.14 -18.36
N TYR A 199 -4.12 4.19 -18.75
CA TYR A 199 -4.47 2.79 -18.86
C TYR A 199 -3.56 2.01 -17.92
N GLU A 200 -4.10 1.50 -16.82
CA GLU A 200 -3.32 0.85 -15.76
C GLU A 200 -2.17 1.77 -15.30
N ASN A 201 -0.93 1.40 -15.63
CA ASN A 201 0.29 2.13 -15.28
C ASN A 201 0.86 2.95 -16.45
N VAL A 202 0.12 3.15 -17.53
CA VAL A 202 0.58 3.87 -18.73
C VAL A 202 -0.16 5.20 -18.88
N LEU A 203 0.58 6.30 -18.85
CA LEU A 203 0.09 7.64 -19.16
C LEU A 203 0.34 7.94 -20.64
N VAL A 204 -0.73 8.26 -21.36
CA VAL A 204 -0.70 8.66 -22.77
C VAL A 204 -1.14 10.12 -22.88
N LEU A 205 -0.24 10.99 -23.32
CA LEU A 205 -0.56 12.39 -23.61
C LEU A 205 -0.93 12.53 -25.08
N ILE A 206 -2.04 13.22 -25.36
CA ILE A 206 -2.61 13.35 -26.70
C ILE A 206 -2.85 14.82 -27.07
N ASP A 207 -2.80 15.12 -28.37
CA ASP A 207 -3.16 16.43 -28.89
C ASP A 207 -4.69 16.62 -29.01
N SER A 208 -5.11 17.81 -29.43
CA SER A 208 -6.52 18.16 -29.64
C SER A 208 -7.22 17.34 -30.75
N GLU A 209 -6.47 16.64 -31.60
CA GLU A 209 -7.00 15.73 -32.63
C GLU A 209 -7.06 14.28 -32.13
N GLY A 210 -6.60 14.02 -30.91
CA GLY A 210 -6.56 12.70 -30.28
C GLY A 210 -5.35 11.85 -30.66
N LYS A 211 -4.33 12.43 -31.29
CA LYS A 211 -3.10 11.73 -31.65
C LYS A 211 -2.16 11.65 -30.45
N THR A 212 -1.58 10.47 -30.23
CA THR A 212 -0.54 10.24 -29.21
C THR A 212 0.70 11.08 -29.49
N LEU A 213 1.09 11.86 -28.48
CA LEU A 213 2.29 12.69 -28.47
C LEU A 213 3.41 12.03 -27.65
N LEU A 214 3.09 11.62 -26.42
CA LEU A 214 4.02 11.07 -25.45
C LEU A 214 3.37 9.89 -24.71
N THR A 215 4.19 8.93 -24.32
CA THR A 215 3.78 7.78 -23.51
C THR A 215 4.79 7.60 -22.40
N PHE A 216 4.28 7.48 -21.18
CA PHE A 216 5.07 7.27 -19.98
C PHE A 216 4.52 6.08 -19.21
N GLU A 217 5.37 5.47 -18.41
CA GLU A 217 4.99 4.45 -17.46
C GLU A 217 5.10 5.01 -16.04
N ARG A 218 4.22 4.58 -15.14
CA ARG A 218 4.21 5.06 -13.76
C ARG A 218 5.53 4.67 -13.10
N HIS A 219 6.20 5.65 -12.51
CA HIS A 219 7.46 5.41 -11.82
C HIS A 219 7.25 4.44 -10.67
N PHE A 220 8.11 3.43 -10.56
CA PHE A 220 8.10 2.46 -9.48
C PHE A 220 9.41 2.51 -8.71
N GLU A 221 9.30 2.57 -7.39
CA GLU A 221 10.42 2.40 -6.46
C GLU A 221 10.13 1.14 -5.62
N PRO A 222 11.04 0.15 -5.56
CA PRO A 222 10.89 -1.05 -4.75
C PRO A 222 11.09 -0.76 -3.25
N ALA A 223 10.56 0.35 -2.74
CA ALA A 223 10.75 0.80 -1.37
C ALA A 223 10.21 -0.21 -0.35
N GLY A 224 10.83 -0.21 0.83
CA GLY A 224 10.45 -1.07 1.95
C GLY A 224 11.16 -2.42 1.96
N GLU A 225 10.71 -3.29 2.87
CA GLU A 225 11.24 -4.64 3.05
C GLU A 225 10.61 -5.63 2.06
N TRP A 226 11.42 -6.57 1.61
CA TRP A 226 11.07 -7.70 0.76
C TRP A 226 11.77 -8.95 1.25
N VAL A 227 11.13 -10.11 1.11
CA VAL A 227 11.67 -11.41 1.52
C VAL A 227 11.90 -12.28 0.29
N LEU A 228 12.95 -13.12 0.30
CA LEU A 228 13.21 -14.01 -0.82
C LEU A 228 12.16 -15.12 -0.87
N ASP A 229 11.59 -15.38 -2.04
CA ASP A 229 10.52 -16.37 -2.26
C ASP A 229 10.89 -17.79 -1.79
N THR A 230 12.15 -18.13 -1.94
CA THR A 230 12.73 -19.44 -1.65
C THR A 230 13.26 -19.57 -0.22
N ASP A 231 13.43 -18.45 0.49
CA ASP A 231 13.91 -18.39 1.87
C ASP A 231 13.48 -17.08 2.54
N SER A 232 12.39 -17.11 3.30
CA SER A 232 11.83 -15.92 3.96
C SER A 232 12.71 -15.34 5.06
N SER A 233 13.80 -16.01 5.45
CA SER A 233 14.81 -15.44 6.35
C SER A 233 15.75 -14.47 5.63
N VAL A 234 15.81 -14.55 4.30
CA VAL A 234 16.62 -13.65 3.46
C VAL A 234 15.79 -12.43 3.10
N THR A 235 16.28 -11.25 3.46
CA THR A 235 15.57 -9.99 3.28
C THR A 235 16.38 -8.97 2.49
N ILE A 236 15.69 -8.06 1.82
CA ILE A 236 16.23 -6.83 1.25
C ILE A 236 15.29 -5.68 1.57
N ILE A 237 15.85 -4.62 2.14
CA ILE A 237 15.14 -3.40 2.51
C ILE A 237 15.71 -2.27 1.66
N PHE A 238 14.87 -1.67 0.81
CA PHE A 238 15.23 -0.48 0.03
C PHE A 238 14.88 0.76 0.84
N ASN A 239 15.91 1.48 1.28
CA ASN A 239 15.76 2.73 2.01
C ASN A 239 15.58 3.90 1.04
N GLY A 240 14.80 4.91 1.43
CA GLY A 240 14.55 6.10 0.61
C GLY A 240 15.75 7.02 0.40
N ASP A 241 16.90 6.72 1.01
CA ASP A 241 18.17 7.44 0.84
C ASP A 241 19.11 6.81 -0.22
N GLY A 242 18.62 5.81 -0.96
CA GLY A 242 19.41 5.08 -1.96
C GLY A 242 20.32 4.00 -1.38
N THR A 243 20.16 3.65 -0.10
CA THR A 243 20.85 2.53 0.53
C THR A 243 19.97 1.28 0.59
N ILE A 244 20.61 0.12 0.66
CA ILE A 244 19.93 -1.11 1.04
C ILE A 244 20.49 -1.64 2.36
N THR A 245 19.64 -2.34 3.10
CA THR A 245 20.01 -3.19 4.22
C THR A 245 19.29 -4.52 4.10
N GLY A 246 19.81 -5.59 4.69
CA GLY A 246 19.07 -6.85 4.70
C GLY A 246 19.77 -7.98 5.44
N GLN A 247 19.08 -9.11 5.51
CA GLN A 247 19.60 -10.39 5.97
C GLN A 247 19.90 -11.26 4.74
N ALA A 248 21.16 -11.65 4.55
CA ALA A 248 21.52 -12.72 3.61
C ALA A 248 21.43 -14.08 4.34
N PRO A 249 21.60 -15.23 3.67
CA PRO A 249 21.49 -16.54 4.33
C PRO A 249 22.36 -16.72 5.59
N VAL A 250 23.49 -16.02 5.67
CA VAL A 250 24.36 -16.06 6.86
C VAL A 250 24.59 -14.67 7.45
N ASN A 251 24.89 -13.67 6.63
CA ASN A 251 25.32 -12.35 7.10
C ASN A 251 24.27 -11.27 6.95
N HIS A 252 24.26 -10.33 7.89
CA HIS A 252 23.64 -9.04 7.63
C HIS A 252 24.48 -8.29 6.61
N TYR A 253 23.81 -7.56 5.72
CA TYR A 253 24.48 -6.77 4.70
C TYR A 253 23.87 -5.39 4.53
N GLY A 254 24.69 -4.49 3.99
CA GLY A 254 24.29 -3.16 3.55
C GLY A 254 25.00 -2.80 2.25
N GLY A 255 24.44 -1.83 1.54
CA GLY A 255 25.01 -1.35 0.29
C GLY A 255 24.24 -0.16 -0.27
N LYS A 256 24.51 0.15 -1.53
CA LYS A 256 23.76 1.17 -2.28
C LYS A 256 23.12 0.56 -3.50
N TYR A 257 21.97 1.09 -3.87
CA TYR A 257 21.29 0.75 -5.11
C TYR A 257 21.11 2.00 -5.97
N PHE A 258 20.97 1.78 -7.27
CA PHE A 258 20.70 2.81 -8.26
C PHE A 258 19.61 2.32 -9.18
N ILE A 259 18.51 3.07 -9.25
CA ILE A 259 17.39 2.81 -10.14
C ILE A 259 17.30 3.90 -11.20
N THR A 260 17.07 3.50 -12.44
CA THR A 260 16.78 4.40 -13.57
C THR A 260 15.85 3.68 -14.54
N GLY A 261 14.56 4.03 -14.53
CA GLY A 261 13.52 3.22 -15.16
C GLY A 261 13.53 1.80 -14.59
N ASP A 262 13.53 0.79 -15.46
CA ASP A 262 13.60 -0.63 -15.06
C ASP A 262 15.02 -1.12 -14.72
N SER A 263 16.03 -0.27 -14.90
CA SER A 263 17.40 -0.62 -14.52
C SER A 263 17.54 -0.56 -13.01
N LEU A 264 17.95 -1.65 -12.39
CA LEU A 264 18.37 -1.73 -10.99
C LEU A 264 19.78 -2.27 -10.95
N THR A 265 20.67 -1.53 -10.30
CA THR A 265 22.06 -1.93 -10.08
C THR A 265 22.45 -1.66 -8.64
N PHE A 266 23.44 -2.40 -8.16
CA PHE A 266 24.02 -2.20 -6.84
C PHE A 266 25.45 -1.67 -6.96
N SER A 267 25.91 -0.95 -5.94
CA SER A 267 27.31 -0.52 -5.87
C SER A 267 28.27 -1.71 -5.93
N GLU A 268 29.50 -1.47 -6.40
CA GLU A 268 30.56 -2.48 -6.33
C GLU A 268 30.86 -2.85 -4.87
N GLY A 269 30.35 -4.01 -4.46
CA GLY A 269 30.55 -4.55 -3.12
C GLY A 269 29.42 -4.22 -2.13
N PHE A 270 29.26 -5.12 -1.16
CA PHE A 270 28.35 -4.99 -0.04
C PHE A 270 29.15 -5.01 1.26
N ASP A 271 28.76 -4.15 2.20
CA ASP A 271 29.23 -4.22 3.58
C ASP A 271 28.54 -5.41 4.24
N LYS A 272 29.31 -6.35 4.79
CA LYS A 272 28.77 -7.60 5.34
C LYS A 272 29.39 -7.91 6.69
N THR A 273 28.63 -8.52 7.58
CA THR A 273 29.19 -9.19 8.75
C THR A 273 30.06 -10.39 8.33
N MET A 274 30.80 -10.97 9.28
CA MET A 274 31.61 -12.19 9.05
C MET A 274 31.16 -13.33 9.97
N MET A 275 29.85 -13.56 10.04
CA MET A 275 29.25 -14.67 10.75
C MET A 275 29.54 -15.98 10.01
N ALA A 276 29.67 -17.06 10.77
CA ALA A 276 29.89 -18.40 10.22
C ALA A 276 28.56 -19.16 10.18
N GLY A 277 28.27 -19.79 9.04
CA GLY A 277 27.10 -20.65 8.86
C GLY A 277 27.50 -22.08 8.50
N SER A 278 26.50 -22.91 8.17
CA SER A 278 26.79 -24.23 7.61
C SER A 278 27.42 -24.10 6.21
N ALA A 279 28.06 -25.17 5.71
CA ALA A 279 28.62 -25.14 4.36
C ALA A 279 27.55 -24.87 3.28
N ALA A 280 26.30 -25.30 3.52
CA ALA A 280 25.18 -25.04 2.62
C ALA A 280 24.78 -23.56 2.66
N ASP A 281 24.64 -22.97 3.84
CA ASP A 281 24.23 -21.55 3.98
C ASP A 281 25.29 -20.61 3.42
N MET A 282 26.58 -20.93 3.63
CA MET A 282 27.70 -20.16 3.06
C MET A 282 27.72 -20.25 1.52
N GLN A 283 27.30 -21.39 0.96
CA GLN A 283 27.15 -21.54 -0.50
C GLN A 283 25.96 -20.72 -1.00
N ALA A 284 24.79 -20.84 -0.36
CA ALA A 284 23.60 -20.05 -0.69
C ALA A 284 23.88 -18.54 -0.60
N GLU A 285 24.62 -18.10 0.42
CA GLU A 285 25.05 -16.71 0.55
C GLU A 285 25.94 -16.26 -0.62
N THR A 286 26.87 -17.11 -1.06
CA THR A 286 27.72 -16.82 -2.22
C THR A 286 26.89 -16.68 -3.49
N GLU A 287 25.91 -17.56 -3.69
CA GLU A 287 25.00 -17.52 -4.85
C GLU A 287 24.11 -16.28 -4.83
N PHE A 288 23.58 -15.91 -3.66
CA PHE A 288 22.79 -14.69 -3.44
C PHE A 288 23.57 -13.42 -3.85
N PHE A 289 24.79 -13.23 -3.34
CA PHE A 289 25.59 -12.05 -3.69
C PHE A 289 26.08 -12.07 -5.16
N GLN A 290 26.28 -13.24 -5.76
CA GLN A 290 26.56 -13.33 -7.19
C GLN A 290 25.35 -12.94 -8.04
N ALA A 291 24.14 -13.27 -7.59
CA ALA A 291 22.91 -12.85 -8.24
C ALA A 291 22.72 -11.33 -8.13
N LEU A 292 22.85 -10.77 -6.92
CA LEU A 292 22.82 -9.31 -6.72
C LEU A 292 23.86 -8.58 -7.59
N GLY A 293 25.08 -9.12 -7.70
CA GLY A 293 26.12 -8.56 -8.56
C GLY A 293 25.88 -8.68 -10.07
N LYS A 294 24.93 -9.52 -10.50
CA LYS A 294 24.51 -9.67 -11.90
C LYS A 294 23.22 -8.92 -12.23
N THR A 295 22.50 -8.45 -11.22
CA THR A 295 21.27 -7.66 -11.40
C THR A 295 21.57 -6.42 -12.23
N ALA A 296 20.87 -6.31 -13.35
CA ALA A 296 20.93 -5.15 -14.24
C ALA A 296 19.56 -4.48 -14.40
N GLY A 297 18.51 -5.18 -14.00
CA GLY A 297 17.14 -4.69 -14.04
C GLY A 297 16.29 -5.41 -13.02
N PHE A 298 15.04 -4.98 -12.94
CA PHE A 298 14.01 -5.67 -12.20
C PHE A 298 12.71 -5.64 -13.00
N THR A 299 11.85 -6.59 -12.71
CA THR A 299 10.46 -6.61 -13.16
C THR A 299 9.56 -6.81 -11.96
N PHE A 300 8.31 -6.40 -12.09
CA PHE A 300 7.30 -6.67 -11.08
C PHE A 300 6.16 -7.44 -11.75
N ALA A 301 5.89 -8.64 -11.27
CA ALA A 301 4.85 -9.52 -11.80
C ALA A 301 4.21 -10.27 -10.63
N ASP A 302 2.88 -10.39 -10.62
CA ASP A 302 2.12 -11.16 -9.62
C ASP A 302 2.40 -10.76 -8.16
N GLY A 303 2.69 -9.48 -7.90
CA GLY A 303 3.03 -8.99 -6.55
C GLY A 303 4.50 -9.22 -6.14
N ASN A 304 5.30 -9.82 -7.02
CA ASN A 304 6.68 -10.21 -6.75
C ASN A 304 7.69 -9.29 -7.46
N LEU A 305 8.74 -8.92 -6.72
CA LEU A 305 9.88 -8.19 -7.21
C LEU A 305 10.92 -9.17 -7.76
N VAL A 306 11.08 -9.19 -9.08
CA VAL A 306 11.97 -10.13 -9.77
C VAL A 306 13.21 -9.39 -10.27
N PHE A 307 14.39 -9.77 -9.80
CA PHE A 307 15.65 -9.24 -10.32
C PHE A 307 16.05 -10.00 -11.58
N VAL A 308 16.49 -9.26 -12.59
CA VAL A 308 16.90 -9.82 -13.88
C VAL A 308 18.32 -9.41 -14.26
N ASP A 309 19.00 -10.27 -15.02
CA ASP A 309 20.29 -9.96 -15.61
C ASP A 309 20.15 -9.03 -16.83
N ALA A 310 21.29 -8.60 -17.39
CA ALA A 310 21.31 -7.71 -18.57
C ALA A 310 20.68 -8.31 -19.85
N LYS A 311 20.30 -9.58 -19.84
CA LYS A 311 19.59 -10.27 -20.93
C LYS A 311 18.12 -10.53 -20.60
N GLY A 312 17.63 -10.03 -19.45
CA GLY A 312 16.27 -10.25 -18.97
C GLY A 312 16.05 -11.63 -18.34
N LYS A 313 17.11 -12.37 -17.99
CA LYS A 313 16.96 -13.65 -17.29
C LYS A 313 16.74 -13.40 -15.80
N GLU A 314 15.73 -14.02 -15.23
CA GLU A 314 15.45 -14.02 -13.79
C GLU A 314 16.64 -14.55 -12.96
N LEU A 315 16.91 -13.85 -11.85
CA LEU A 315 18.02 -14.11 -10.93
C LEU A 315 17.51 -14.41 -9.51
N LEU A 316 16.64 -13.54 -8.98
CA LEU A 316 16.06 -13.64 -7.64
C LEU A 316 14.63 -13.14 -7.70
N THR A 317 13.72 -13.81 -6.99
CA THR A 317 12.34 -13.38 -6.85
C THR A 317 12.09 -13.08 -5.37
N PHE A 318 11.59 -11.89 -5.10
CA PHE A 318 11.23 -11.46 -3.77
C PHE A 318 9.74 -11.23 -3.70
N GLU A 319 9.18 -11.60 -2.57
CA GLU A 319 7.78 -11.37 -2.24
C GLU A 319 7.70 -10.26 -1.20
N ARG A 320 6.54 -9.64 -1.10
CA ARG A 320 6.24 -8.82 0.06
C ARG A 320 6.40 -9.69 1.31
N PRO A 321 6.98 -9.19 2.41
CA PRO A 321 6.88 -9.88 3.68
C PRO A 321 5.39 -10.09 3.89
N THR A 322 4.94 -11.34 4.01
CA THR A 322 3.62 -11.59 4.57
C THR A 322 3.65 -10.89 5.90
N ALA A 323 2.93 -9.77 6.02
CA ALA A 323 2.63 -9.21 7.32
C ALA A 323 2.06 -10.40 8.09
N GLU A 324 2.78 -10.88 9.10
CA GLU A 324 2.12 -11.72 10.09
C GLU A 324 0.87 -10.94 10.44
N PRO A 325 -0.33 -11.53 10.30
CA PRO A 325 -1.55 -10.79 10.54
C PRO A 325 -1.39 -10.18 11.92
N THR A 326 -1.14 -8.86 11.96
CA THR A 326 -1.31 -8.10 13.18
C THR A 326 -2.77 -8.31 13.45
N LEU A 327 -3.04 -9.19 14.40
CA LEU A 327 -4.35 -9.63 14.80
C LEU A 327 -4.99 -8.43 15.49
N CYS A 328 -5.35 -7.42 14.70
CA CYS A 328 -6.31 -6.44 15.12
C CYS A 328 -7.60 -7.24 15.13
N ALA A 329 -8.03 -7.65 16.31
CA ALA A 329 -9.31 -8.25 16.47
C ALA A 329 -10.40 -7.15 16.30
N THR A 330 -11.29 -7.28 15.31
CA THR A 330 -12.60 -6.60 15.29
C THR A 330 -13.63 -7.45 16.05
N TRP A 331 -13.86 -7.08 17.30
CA TRP A 331 -15.05 -7.48 18.02
C TRP A 331 -16.22 -6.54 17.80
N VAL A 332 -17.41 -7.14 17.94
CA VAL A 332 -18.65 -6.44 18.24
C VAL A 332 -18.69 -6.15 19.76
N SER A 333 -18.75 -4.86 20.08
CA SER A 333 -18.95 -4.19 21.39
C SER A 333 -17.73 -3.97 22.30
N ASP A 334 -17.03 -2.87 22.02
CA ASP A 334 -16.34 -1.92 22.92
C ASP A 334 -15.23 -2.40 23.87
N SER A 335 -14.78 -3.67 23.77
CA SER A 335 -13.65 -4.17 24.58
C SER A 335 -12.42 -4.51 23.72
N THR A 336 -11.23 -4.22 24.24
CA THR A 336 -9.95 -4.60 23.61
C THR A 336 -9.22 -5.64 24.45
N LEU A 337 -8.49 -6.55 23.81
CA LEU A 337 -7.55 -7.46 24.46
C LEU A 337 -6.29 -7.56 23.59
N VAL A 338 -5.15 -7.23 24.18
CA VAL A 338 -3.86 -7.15 23.51
C VAL A 338 -2.86 -8.00 24.30
N PHE A 339 -2.24 -8.96 23.63
CA PHE A 339 -1.17 -9.79 24.19
C PHE A 339 0.20 -9.21 23.81
N SER A 340 1.16 -9.29 24.72
CA SER A 340 2.53 -8.82 24.53
C SER A 340 3.49 -10.01 24.67
N GLU A 341 4.57 -10.01 23.87
CA GLU A 341 5.58 -11.09 23.85
C GLU A 341 6.25 -11.35 25.20
N ASP A 342 6.18 -10.40 26.13
CA ASP A 342 6.70 -10.51 27.49
C ASP A 342 5.81 -11.34 28.43
N GLY A 343 4.74 -11.95 27.92
CA GLY A 343 3.81 -12.77 28.71
C GLY A 343 2.72 -11.95 29.42
N THR A 344 2.54 -10.68 29.04
CA THR A 344 1.48 -9.83 29.61
C THR A 344 0.33 -9.62 28.63
N PHE A 345 -0.86 -9.33 29.17
CA PHE A 345 -1.98 -8.85 28.37
C PHE A 345 -2.58 -7.59 28.98
N SER A 346 -3.18 -6.77 28.13
CA SER A 346 -3.92 -5.58 28.53
C SER A 346 -5.21 -5.46 27.72
N GLY A 347 -6.17 -4.71 28.25
CA GLY A 347 -7.44 -4.53 27.58
C GLY A 347 -8.27 -3.40 28.14
N ILE A 348 -9.36 -3.11 27.46
CA ILE A 348 -10.38 -2.13 27.85
C ILE A 348 -11.71 -2.87 27.95
N THR A 349 -12.50 -2.62 29.00
CA THR A 349 -13.84 -3.19 29.19
C THR A 349 -14.92 -2.28 28.57
N PRO A 350 -16.19 -2.73 28.44
CA PRO A 350 -17.26 -1.91 27.84
C PRO A 350 -17.55 -0.61 28.61
N VAL A 351 -17.26 -0.55 29.91
CA VAL A 351 -17.37 0.69 30.72
C VAL A 351 -16.13 1.57 30.62
N GLY A 352 -15.18 1.23 29.75
CA GLY A 352 -13.92 1.92 29.54
C GLY A 352 -12.83 1.58 30.56
N ASN A 353 -13.03 0.59 31.44
CA ASN A 353 -11.98 0.25 32.41
C ASN A 353 -10.79 -0.38 31.71
N THR A 354 -9.59 0.08 32.01
CA THR A 354 -8.39 -0.62 31.58
C THR A 354 -8.09 -1.75 32.54
N PHE A 355 -7.76 -2.93 32.01
CA PHE A 355 -7.29 -4.07 32.79
C PHE A 355 -5.99 -4.62 32.23
N SER A 356 -5.21 -5.29 33.08
CA SER A 356 -3.99 -5.98 32.67
C SER A 356 -3.76 -7.22 33.51
N GLY A 357 -3.00 -8.15 32.94
CA GLY A 357 -2.71 -9.43 33.55
C GLY A 357 -1.49 -10.10 32.93
N ILE A 358 -1.25 -11.32 33.39
CA ILE A 358 -0.19 -12.19 32.88
C ILE A 358 -0.86 -13.39 32.24
N TYR A 359 -0.36 -13.78 31.08
CA TYR A 359 -0.70 -15.07 30.49
C TYR A 359 0.54 -15.95 30.49
N THR A 360 0.34 -17.25 30.69
CA THR A 360 1.42 -18.24 30.55
C THR A 360 1.11 -19.11 29.35
N TYR A 361 2.11 -19.31 28.49
CA TYR A 361 2.03 -20.20 27.33
C TYR A 361 3.33 -21.01 27.24
N GLY A 362 3.23 -22.33 27.14
CA GLY A 362 4.39 -23.23 27.08
C GLY A 362 3.99 -24.67 26.75
N GLY A 363 4.87 -25.37 26.01
CA GLY A 363 4.63 -26.68 25.38
C GLY A 363 4.22 -27.80 26.34
N ASP A 364 2.93 -27.84 26.64
CA ASP A 364 1.99 -28.95 26.76
C ASP A 364 0.70 -28.37 27.39
N ALA A 365 -0.11 -27.70 26.55
CA ALA A 365 -1.52 -27.33 26.77
C ALA A 365 -1.89 -26.59 28.08
N PHE A 366 -1.06 -25.65 28.55
CA PHE A 366 -1.49 -24.70 29.59
C PHE A 366 -1.52 -23.28 29.03
N PHE A 367 -2.74 -22.76 28.88
CA PHE A 367 -3.00 -21.35 28.67
C PHE A 367 -3.85 -20.84 29.82
N THR A 368 -3.24 -20.11 30.76
CA THR A 368 -3.96 -19.51 31.89
C THR A 368 -3.84 -17.99 31.81
N MET A 369 -4.93 -17.31 32.12
CA MET A 369 -4.98 -15.85 32.18
C MET A 369 -5.32 -15.39 33.60
N ASP A 370 -4.41 -14.63 34.21
CA ASP A 370 -4.64 -14.02 35.52
C ASP A 370 -4.74 -12.51 35.36
N VAL A 371 -5.95 -11.96 35.53
CA VAL A 371 -6.16 -10.51 35.58
C VAL A 371 -5.59 -9.97 36.89
N ALA A 372 -4.53 -9.16 36.80
CA ALA A 372 -3.79 -8.67 37.95
C ALA A 372 -4.32 -7.34 38.48
N THR A 373 -4.74 -6.44 37.57
CA THR A 373 -5.25 -5.11 37.94
C THR A 373 -6.35 -4.64 37.00
N SER A 374 -7.31 -3.86 37.52
CA SER A 374 -8.30 -3.14 36.72
C SER A 374 -8.63 -1.77 37.35
N THR A 375 -8.94 -0.79 36.51
CA THR A 375 -9.55 0.47 36.97
C THR A 375 -11.01 0.26 37.31
N LYS A 376 -11.61 1.15 38.11
CA LYS A 376 -13.02 1.08 38.49
C LYS A 376 -13.77 2.34 38.07
N MET A 377 -14.48 2.24 36.95
CA MET A 377 -15.47 3.18 36.46
C MET A 377 -16.85 2.53 36.49
N ALA A 378 -17.88 3.35 36.76
CA ALA A 378 -19.27 2.94 36.69
C ALA A 378 -19.83 3.27 35.31
N GLY A 379 -20.63 2.36 34.74
CA GLY A 379 -21.33 2.56 33.47
C GLY A 379 -22.81 2.19 33.59
N SER A 380 -23.44 1.88 32.46
CA SER A 380 -24.83 1.41 32.49
C SER A 380 -24.92 0.03 33.17
N PRO A 381 -26.07 -0.36 33.75
CA PRO A 381 -26.24 -1.70 34.31
C PRO A 381 -25.93 -2.84 33.33
N ALA A 382 -26.15 -2.60 32.03
CA ALA A 382 -25.81 -3.54 30.96
C ALA A 382 -24.29 -3.67 30.80
N ASP A 383 -23.57 -2.55 30.72
CA ASP A 383 -22.11 -2.55 30.56
C ASP A 383 -21.40 -3.11 31.80
N MET A 384 -21.95 -2.86 32.99
CA MET A 384 -21.43 -3.43 34.23
C MET A 384 -21.66 -4.96 34.32
N THR A 385 -22.75 -5.45 33.73
CA THR A 385 -23.02 -6.89 33.63
C THR A 385 -22.08 -7.53 32.60
N ALA A 386 -21.89 -6.89 31.45
CA ALA A 386 -20.95 -7.33 30.42
C ALA A 386 -19.50 -7.35 30.94
N GLU A 387 -19.08 -6.34 31.70
CA GLU A 387 -17.76 -6.32 32.35
C GLU A 387 -17.59 -7.49 33.35
N ALA A 388 -18.61 -7.79 34.14
CA ALA A 388 -18.56 -8.90 35.10
C ALA A 388 -18.51 -10.26 34.39
N GLU A 389 -19.22 -10.42 33.27
CA GLU A 389 -19.18 -11.62 32.43
C GLU A 389 -17.82 -11.80 31.74
N LEU A 390 -17.22 -10.71 31.25
CA LEU A 390 -15.88 -10.71 30.66
C LEU A 390 -14.83 -11.19 31.67
N PHE A 391 -14.78 -10.62 32.88
CA PHE A 391 -13.80 -11.04 33.88
C PHE A 391 -14.04 -12.47 34.37
N LYS A 392 -15.30 -12.91 34.47
CA LYS A 392 -15.63 -14.30 34.78
C LYS A 392 -15.13 -15.24 33.69
N ALA A 393 -15.33 -14.90 32.42
CA ALA A 393 -14.85 -15.69 31.28
C ALA A 393 -13.33 -15.75 31.25
N LEU A 394 -12.62 -14.62 31.39
CA LEU A 394 -11.15 -14.55 31.43
C LEU A 394 -10.56 -15.43 32.54
N SER A 395 -11.18 -15.48 33.72
CA SER A 395 -10.74 -16.33 34.83
C SER A 395 -10.95 -17.83 34.63
N ALA A 396 -11.78 -18.22 33.65
CA ALA A 396 -12.11 -19.60 33.34
C ALA A 396 -11.32 -20.14 32.13
N VAL A 397 -10.52 -19.29 31.48
CA VAL A 397 -9.75 -19.67 30.30
C VAL A 397 -8.67 -20.67 30.66
N ALA A 398 -8.64 -21.78 29.92
CA ALA A 398 -7.66 -22.85 30.07
C ALA A 398 -6.96 -23.22 28.75
N ASP A 399 -7.54 -22.86 27.60
CA ASP A 399 -6.99 -23.16 26.28
C ASP A 399 -7.38 -22.08 25.25
N TYR A 400 -6.81 -22.13 24.05
CA TYR A 400 -7.15 -21.25 22.94
C TYR A 400 -7.06 -21.98 21.59
N GLN A 401 -7.77 -21.45 20.59
CA GLN A 401 -7.68 -21.91 19.21
C GLN A 401 -7.75 -20.72 18.27
N PHE A 402 -7.08 -20.82 17.13
CA PHE A 402 -7.30 -19.89 16.02
C PHE A 402 -8.24 -20.53 15.00
N LYS A 403 -9.37 -19.88 14.72
CA LYS A 403 -10.40 -20.38 13.81
C LYS A 403 -10.99 -19.23 13.02
N ASP A 404 -11.01 -19.35 11.70
CA ASP A 404 -11.61 -18.38 10.77
C ASP A 404 -11.10 -16.93 10.98
N GLY A 405 -9.79 -16.79 11.26
CA GLY A 405 -9.15 -15.49 11.54
C GLY A 405 -9.36 -14.96 12.96
N ALA A 406 -10.09 -15.68 13.82
CA ALA A 406 -10.37 -15.30 15.20
C ALA A 406 -9.58 -16.13 16.23
N LEU A 407 -9.13 -15.49 17.29
CA LEU A 407 -8.66 -16.13 18.52
C LEU A 407 -9.87 -16.52 19.38
N VAL A 408 -10.14 -17.80 19.54
CA VAL A 408 -11.17 -18.32 20.44
C VAL A 408 -10.51 -18.83 21.72
N LEU A 409 -10.87 -18.29 22.87
CA LEU A 409 -10.49 -18.76 24.20
C LEU A 409 -11.49 -19.80 24.69
N LEU A 410 -10.98 -20.89 25.25
CA LEU A 410 -11.72 -22.07 25.64
C LEU A 410 -11.59 -22.34 27.15
N ASP A 411 -12.58 -22.99 27.74
CA ASP A 411 -12.47 -23.57 29.08
C ASP A 411 -11.72 -24.91 29.09
N ALA A 412 -11.56 -25.51 30.28
CA ALA A 412 -10.83 -26.77 30.45
C ALA A 412 -11.52 -27.97 29.78
N GLU A 413 -12.80 -27.85 29.46
CA GLU A 413 -13.60 -28.84 28.74
C GLU A 413 -13.60 -28.62 27.22
N GLY A 414 -12.94 -27.57 26.73
CA GLY A 414 -12.85 -27.20 25.31
C GLY A 414 -14.08 -26.42 24.79
N GLN A 415 -14.90 -25.85 25.68
CA GLN A 415 -16.03 -25.02 25.30
C GLN A 415 -15.59 -23.57 25.08
N GLU A 416 -16.15 -22.92 24.06
CA GLU A 416 -15.87 -21.51 23.74
C GLU A 416 -16.36 -20.56 24.84
N LEU A 417 -15.42 -19.73 25.35
CA LEU A 417 -15.67 -18.69 26.34
C LEU A 417 -15.71 -17.30 25.69
N LEU A 418 -14.73 -16.99 24.84
CA LEU A 418 -14.53 -15.68 24.19
C LEU A 418 -13.93 -15.89 22.79
N THR A 419 -14.27 -15.06 21.80
CA THR A 419 -13.86 -15.19 20.39
C THR A 419 -13.42 -13.85 19.78
N PHE A 420 -12.13 -13.55 19.85
CA PHE A 420 -11.48 -12.36 19.31
C PHE A 420 -11.18 -12.50 17.81
N ALA A 421 -12.17 -12.18 16.97
CA ALA A 421 -12.03 -12.01 15.51
C ALA A 421 -11.29 -10.74 15.16
#